data_AF-A0A962X5C3-F1
#
_entry.id   AF-A0A962X5C3-F1
#
_cell.length_a   1.000
_cell.length_b   1.000
_cell.length_c   1.000
_cell.angle_alpha   90.00
_cell.angle_beta   90.00
_cell.angle_gamma   90.00
#
_symmetry.space_group_name_H-M   'P 1'
#
loop_
_entity.id
_entity.type
_entity.pdbx_description
1 polymer ?
#
loop_
_entity_poly.entity_id
_entity_poly.type
_entity_poly.pdbx_seq_one_letter_code
_entity_poly.pdbx_strand_id
1 'polypeptide(L)'
;PQAEYQALLDAGELEPDPAQAEVVELLLALHLQLLEPLPKPGLMKRLTRRAMRDAQAPRGLYIWGSVGRGKTWLVDLFYNSLPLKQKRRIHFHRLMQEIHQGLAGLRNQSDPLDLIADGLARDVRVLCLDEFIVTDIGDAMILSQLLQALFRRGITLVTTSNTQPDNLYLGGIQRASF
;
A
#
# COMPACT_ATOMS: atom_id res chain seq x y z
N PRO A 1 -16.13 -2.11 2.80
CA PRO A 1 -16.16 -2.31 1.32
C PRO A 1 -17.38 -3.12 0.82
N GLN A 2 -17.59 -4.36 1.28
CA GLN A 2 -18.62 -5.25 0.71
C GLN A 2 -20.05 -4.69 0.78
N ALA A 3 -20.46 -4.08 1.90
CA ALA A 3 -21.82 -3.53 2.04
C ALA A 3 -22.13 -2.41 1.03
N GLU A 4 -21.16 -1.52 0.80
CA GLU A 4 -21.30 -0.41 -0.15
C GLU A 4 -21.27 -0.92 -1.61
N TYR A 5 -20.44 -1.94 -1.90
CA TYR A 5 -20.44 -2.63 -3.20
C TYR A 5 -21.80 -3.27 -3.49
N GLN A 6 -22.35 -4.02 -2.53
CA GLN A 6 -23.65 -4.68 -2.68
C GLN A 6 -24.78 -3.67 -2.86
N ALA A 7 -24.77 -2.55 -2.12
CA ALA A 7 -25.79 -1.51 -2.25
C ALA A 7 -25.84 -0.90 -3.66
N LEU A 8 -24.70 -0.75 -4.32
CA LEU A 8 -24.64 -0.23 -5.69
C LEU A 8 -25.13 -1.24 -6.74
N LEU A 9 -24.85 -2.54 -6.53
CA LEU A 9 -25.44 -3.60 -7.34
C LEU A 9 -26.97 -3.64 -7.18
N ASP A 10 -27.45 -3.60 -5.95
CA ASP A 10 -28.89 -3.65 -5.65
C ASP A 10 -29.64 -2.42 -6.18
N ALA A 11 -28.98 -1.25 -6.23
CA ALA A 11 -29.49 -0.02 -6.82
C ALA A 11 -29.44 -0.01 -8.36
N GLY A 12 -28.77 -0.98 -8.99
CA GLY A 12 -28.55 -1.03 -10.44
C GLY A 12 -27.58 0.04 -10.95
N GLU A 13 -26.79 0.65 -10.07
CA GLU A 13 -25.77 1.66 -10.42
C GLU A 13 -24.46 1.01 -10.87
N LEU A 14 -24.29 -0.29 -10.63
CA LEU A 14 -23.14 -1.08 -11.02
C LEU A 14 -23.57 -2.37 -11.72
N GLU A 15 -22.93 -2.69 -12.85
CA GLU A 15 -23.08 -4.00 -13.48
C GLU A 15 -22.26 -5.05 -12.73
N PRO A 16 -22.78 -6.26 -12.49
CA PRO A 16 -22.03 -7.33 -11.85
C PRO A 16 -20.77 -7.69 -12.63
N ASP A 17 -19.60 -7.57 -12.01
CA ASP A 17 -18.30 -7.97 -12.56
C ASP A 17 -17.63 -8.96 -11.58
N PRO A 18 -17.45 -10.24 -11.98
CA PRO A 18 -16.82 -11.26 -11.13
C PRO A 18 -15.41 -10.89 -10.65
N ALA A 19 -14.62 -10.20 -11.47
CA ALA A 19 -13.26 -9.80 -11.08
C ALA A 19 -13.30 -8.67 -10.03
N GLN A 20 -14.27 -7.77 -10.13
CA GLN A 20 -14.46 -6.75 -9.08
C GLN A 20 -14.93 -7.40 -7.78
N ALA A 21 -15.86 -8.36 -7.84
CA ALA A 21 -16.35 -9.08 -6.67
C ALA A 21 -15.20 -9.79 -5.92
N GLU A 22 -14.32 -10.49 -6.63
CA GLU A 22 -13.13 -11.13 -6.04
C GLU A 22 -12.23 -10.10 -5.34
N VAL A 23 -11.97 -8.96 -5.97
CA VAL A 23 -11.17 -7.89 -5.36
C VAL A 23 -11.84 -7.31 -4.11
N VAL A 24 -13.17 -7.17 -4.10
CA VAL A 24 -13.93 -6.71 -2.93
C VAL A 24 -13.81 -7.69 -1.76
N GLU A 25 -13.85 -9.00 -2.03
CA GLU A 25 -13.64 -10.03 -0.99
C GLU A 25 -12.23 -9.94 -0.39
N LEU A 26 -11.20 -9.81 -1.23
CA LEU A 26 -9.82 -9.62 -0.77
C LEU A 26 -9.65 -8.32 0.04
N LEU A 27 -10.27 -7.23 -0.41
CA LEU A 27 -10.26 -5.95 0.31
C LEU A 27 -11.01 -6.03 1.65
N LEU A 28 -12.08 -6.82 1.72
CA LEU A 28 -12.77 -7.09 2.98
C LEU A 28 -11.90 -7.90 3.94
N ALA A 29 -11.26 -8.96 3.46
CA ALA A 29 -10.34 -9.76 4.28
C ALA A 29 -9.22 -8.89 4.85
N LEU A 30 -8.61 -8.03 4.01
CA LEU A 30 -7.60 -7.08 4.45
C LEU A 30 -8.15 -6.05 5.45
N HIS A 31 -9.36 -5.55 5.21
CA HIS A 31 -10.04 -4.61 6.11
C HIS A 31 -10.20 -5.23 7.50
N LEU A 32 -10.68 -6.47 7.59
CA LEU A 32 -10.86 -7.16 8.87
C LEU A 32 -9.52 -7.37 9.60
N GLN A 33 -8.49 -7.82 8.88
CA GLN A 33 -7.13 -7.97 9.44
C GLN A 33 -6.56 -6.66 9.99
N LEU A 34 -6.81 -5.53 9.31
CA LEU A 34 -6.35 -4.21 9.77
C LEU A 34 -7.06 -3.71 11.03
N LEU A 35 -8.26 -4.21 11.31
CA LEU A 35 -9.05 -3.91 12.49
C LEU A 35 -8.81 -4.87 13.66
N GLU A 36 -8.12 -5.98 13.43
CA GLU A 36 -7.72 -6.86 14.52
C GLU A 36 -6.86 -6.08 15.53
N PRO A 37 -7.21 -6.14 16.83
CA PRO A 37 -6.44 -5.45 17.84
C PRO A 37 -5.02 -6.03 17.89
N LEU A 38 -4.02 -5.16 17.75
CA LEU A 38 -2.63 -5.54 17.96
C LEU A 38 -2.50 -6.25 19.31
N PRO A 39 -1.77 -7.38 19.40
CA PRO A 39 -1.65 -8.13 20.64
C PRO A 39 -1.18 -7.20 21.76
N LYS A 40 -1.99 -7.09 22.83
CA LYS A 40 -1.69 -6.21 23.96
C LYS A 40 -0.38 -6.68 24.60
N PRO A 41 0.59 -5.78 24.82
CA PRO A 41 1.79 -6.16 25.54
C PRO A 41 1.42 -6.55 26.98
N GLY A 42 1.66 -7.81 27.34
CA GLY A 42 1.59 -8.25 28.73
C GLY A 42 2.51 -7.41 29.63
N LEU A 43 2.22 -7.40 30.93
CA LEU A 43 2.78 -6.52 31.96
C LEU A 43 4.34 -6.48 32.08
N MET A 44 5.10 -7.32 31.35
CA MET A 44 6.57 -7.30 31.33
C MET A 44 7.10 -6.26 30.32
N LYS A 45 7.29 -5.06 30.87
CA LYS A 45 7.22 -3.74 30.21
C LYS A 45 8.49 -3.23 29.50
N ARG A 46 9.43 -4.06 29.01
CA ARG A 46 10.67 -3.53 28.38
C ARG A 46 11.16 -4.18 27.08
N LEU A 47 10.52 -5.24 26.58
CA LEU A 47 10.94 -5.92 25.33
C LEU A 47 9.91 -5.84 24.19
N THR A 48 8.76 -5.19 24.40
CA THR A 48 7.57 -5.43 23.57
C THR A 48 7.36 -4.48 22.40
N ARG A 49 8.11 -3.37 22.26
CA ARG A 49 7.97 -2.52 21.06
C ARG A 49 8.49 -3.23 19.79
N ARG A 50 9.41 -4.19 19.95
CA ARG A 50 9.94 -5.03 18.87
C ARG A 50 9.04 -6.25 18.60
N ALA A 51 8.52 -6.89 19.65
CA ALA A 51 7.59 -8.01 19.51
C ALA A 51 6.20 -7.60 18.98
N MET A 52 5.72 -6.38 19.26
CA MET A 52 4.51 -5.83 18.63
C MET A 52 4.70 -5.50 17.14
N ARG A 53 5.96 -5.34 16.69
CA ARG A 53 6.32 -5.24 15.26
C ARG A 53 6.32 -6.62 14.58
N ASP A 54 6.52 -7.70 15.33
CA ASP A 54 6.57 -9.08 14.83
C ASP A 54 5.18 -9.73 14.66
N ALA A 55 4.12 -9.15 15.22
CA ALA A 55 2.77 -9.33 14.69
C ALA A 55 2.71 -8.62 13.34
N GLN A 56 3.23 -9.27 12.30
CA GLN A 56 3.42 -8.67 10.99
C GLN A 56 2.11 -8.08 10.49
N ALA A 57 2.08 -6.76 10.31
CA ALA A 57 0.97 -6.11 9.64
C ALA A 57 0.76 -6.78 8.27
N PRO A 58 -0.50 -6.92 7.81
CA PRO A 58 -0.75 -7.53 6.52
C PRO A 58 -0.01 -6.74 5.43
N ARG A 59 0.65 -7.44 4.50
CA ARG A 59 1.47 -6.79 3.46
C ARG A 59 0.63 -5.89 2.54
N GLY A 60 -0.62 -6.30 2.27
CA GLY A 60 -1.60 -5.54 1.51
C GLY A 60 -1.93 -6.17 0.15
N LEU A 61 -2.34 -5.37 -0.83
CA LEU A 61 -2.90 -5.84 -2.11
C LEU A 61 -2.37 -5.05 -3.31
N TYR A 62 -2.06 -5.76 -4.40
CA TYR A 62 -1.71 -5.16 -5.70
C TYR A 62 -2.83 -5.45 -6.69
N ILE A 63 -3.64 -4.44 -7.01
CA ILE A 63 -4.80 -4.55 -7.88
C ILE A 63 -4.38 -4.11 -9.28
N TRP A 64 -4.49 -5.01 -10.26
CA TRP A 64 -4.11 -4.72 -11.63
C TRP A 64 -5.20 -5.08 -12.63
N GLY A 65 -5.15 -4.47 -13.81
CA GLY A 65 -6.11 -4.71 -14.87
C GLY A 65 -6.15 -3.56 -15.86
N SER A 66 -6.85 -3.74 -16.99
CA SER A 66 -6.93 -2.71 -18.04
C SER A 66 -7.55 -1.40 -17.54
N VAL A 67 -7.37 -0.33 -18.32
CA VAL A 67 -8.03 0.96 -18.10
C VAL A 67 -9.56 0.77 -18.10
N GLY A 68 -10.27 1.56 -17.29
CA GLY A 68 -11.74 1.55 -17.23
C GLY A 68 -12.38 0.44 -16.40
N ARG A 69 -11.61 -0.41 -15.70
CA ARG A 69 -12.13 -1.54 -14.89
C ARG A 69 -12.52 -1.19 -13.45
N GLY A 70 -12.54 0.09 -13.07
CA GLY A 70 -12.95 0.51 -11.72
C GLY A 70 -11.92 0.29 -10.60
N LYS A 71 -10.64 0.00 -10.91
CA LYS A 71 -9.59 -0.24 -9.89
C LYS A 71 -9.48 0.88 -8.84
N THR A 72 -9.43 2.12 -9.31
CA THR A 72 -9.36 3.31 -8.45
C THR A 72 -10.58 3.39 -7.54
N TRP A 73 -11.77 3.14 -8.08
CA TRP A 73 -13.01 3.11 -7.32
C TRP A 73 -13.03 2.00 -6.26
N LEU A 74 -12.52 0.80 -6.57
CA LEU A 74 -12.39 -0.29 -5.59
C LEU A 74 -11.46 0.09 -4.41
N VAL A 75 -10.37 0.80 -4.69
CA VAL A 75 -9.49 1.33 -3.64
C VAL A 75 -10.18 2.41 -2.83
N ASP A 76 -11.06 3.21 -3.44
CA ASP A 76 -11.82 4.27 -2.75
C ASP A 76 -12.83 3.70 -1.79
N LEU A 77 -13.57 2.69 -2.24
CA LEU A 77 -14.48 1.89 -1.45
C LEU A 77 -13.76 1.31 -0.20
N PHE A 78 -12.57 0.73 -0.39
CA PHE A 78 -11.76 0.23 0.71
C PHE A 78 -11.29 1.35 1.64
N TYR A 79 -10.65 2.38 1.08
CA TYR A 79 -10.08 3.49 1.82
C TYR A 79 -11.13 4.20 2.66
N ASN A 80 -12.30 4.53 2.09
CA ASN A 80 -13.38 5.21 2.78
C ASN A 80 -13.98 4.34 3.89
N SER A 81 -14.13 3.04 3.64
CA SER A 81 -14.68 2.13 4.65
C SER A 81 -13.79 1.91 5.87
N LEU A 82 -12.46 2.08 5.76
CA LEU A 82 -11.54 1.86 6.88
C LEU A 82 -11.74 2.90 8.00
N PRO A 83 -12.14 2.53 9.23
CA PRO A 83 -12.29 3.44 10.37
C PRO A 83 -10.93 3.76 11.03
N LEU A 84 -9.89 3.98 10.22
CA LEU A 84 -8.54 4.32 10.67
C LEU A 84 -8.24 5.78 10.32
N LYS A 85 -7.67 6.53 11.26
CA LYS A 85 -7.11 7.86 10.98
C LYS A 85 -5.73 7.78 10.32
N GLN A 86 -4.98 6.73 10.63
CA GLN A 86 -3.61 6.51 10.14
C GLN A 86 -3.62 5.83 8.76
N LYS A 87 -4.31 6.45 7.80
CA LYS A 87 -4.38 6.00 6.41
C LYS A 87 -4.06 7.17 5.50
N ARG A 88 -3.35 6.90 4.41
CA ARG A 88 -2.96 7.90 3.42
C ARG A 88 -3.25 7.36 2.03
N ARG A 89 -3.85 8.18 1.18
CA ARG A 89 -4.00 7.91 -0.25
C ARG A 89 -3.21 8.93 -1.06
N ILE A 90 -2.48 8.48 -2.07
CA ILE A 90 -1.65 9.33 -2.92
C ILE A 90 -1.45 8.69 -4.30
N HIS A 91 -1.34 9.50 -5.35
CA HIS A 91 -0.94 9.03 -6.69
C HIS A 91 0.58 8.78 -6.74
N PHE A 92 1.01 7.78 -7.51
CA PHE A 92 2.41 7.40 -7.63
C PHE A 92 3.37 8.57 -7.92
N HIS A 93 3.08 9.39 -8.93
CA HIS A 93 3.95 10.51 -9.28
C HIS A 93 4.08 11.56 -8.17
N ARG A 94 3.01 11.77 -7.38
CA ARG A 94 3.06 12.68 -6.22
C ARG A 94 3.93 12.09 -5.10
N LEU A 95 3.82 10.79 -4.86
CA LEU A 95 4.68 10.10 -3.90
C LEU A 95 6.16 10.21 -4.31
N MET A 96 6.49 9.95 -5.57
CA MET A 96 7.87 10.07 -6.05
C MET A 96 8.40 11.50 -5.94
N GLN A 97 7.58 12.51 -6.24
CA GLN A 97 7.96 13.92 -6.02
C GLN A 97 8.32 14.20 -4.56
N GLU A 98 7.51 13.73 -3.60
CA GLU A 98 7.79 13.89 -2.17
C GLU A 98 9.07 13.17 -1.74
N ILE A 99 9.30 11.96 -2.26
CA ILE A 99 10.50 11.18 -1.94
C ILE A 99 11.74 11.89 -2.49
N HIS A 100 11.73 12.33 -3.74
CA HIS A 100 12.86 13.05 -4.35
C HIS A 100 13.17 14.36 -3.60
N GLN A 101 12.14 15.09 -3.17
CA GLN A 101 12.31 16.28 -2.34
C GLN A 101 12.92 15.93 -0.97
N GLY A 102 12.43 14.87 -0.31
CA GLY A 102 12.98 14.37 0.94
C GLY A 102 14.44 13.95 0.81
N LEU A 103 14.79 13.21 -0.25
CA LEU A 103 16.15 12.79 -0.55
C LEU A 103 17.08 13.98 -0.79
N ALA A 104 16.61 15.01 -1.48
CA ALA A 104 17.39 16.23 -1.70
C ALA A 104 17.73 16.95 -0.39
N GLY A 105 16.84 16.92 0.60
CA GLY A 105 17.08 17.46 1.95
C GLY A 105 17.97 16.60 2.84
N LEU A 106 18.20 15.32 2.46
CA LEU A 106 18.91 14.33 3.27
C LEU A 106 20.22 13.84 2.64
N ARG A 107 20.78 14.56 1.66
CA ARG A 107 21.95 14.13 0.85
C ARG A 107 23.18 13.67 1.65
N ASN A 108 23.37 14.17 2.87
CA ASN A 108 24.52 13.84 3.73
C ASN A 108 24.17 12.89 4.89
N GLN A 109 22.95 12.35 4.91
CA GLN A 109 22.51 11.41 5.93
C GLN A 109 22.74 9.97 5.46
N SER A 110 23.10 9.09 6.39
CA SER A 110 23.06 7.66 6.14
C SER A 110 21.61 7.18 6.04
N ASP A 111 21.33 6.28 5.11
CA ASP A 111 20.03 5.64 4.92
C ASP A 111 18.85 6.62 4.80
N PRO A 112 18.90 7.60 3.87
CA PRO A 112 17.89 8.66 3.80
C PRO A 112 16.47 8.14 3.51
N LEU A 113 16.34 6.98 2.84
CA LEU A 113 15.04 6.34 2.62
C LEU A 113 14.45 5.74 3.90
N ASP A 114 15.27 5.23 4.81
CA ASP A 114 14.80 4.77 6.12
C ASP A 114 14.30 5.97 6.96
N LEU A 115 14.96 7.12 6.88
CA LEU A 115 14.48 8.36 7.53
C LEU A 115 13.13 8.83 6.96
N ILE A 116 12.96 8.79 5.64
CA ILE A 116 11.68 9.10 4.99
C ILE A 116 10.60 8.09 5.42
N ALA A 117 10.93 6.80 5.45
CA ALA A 117 10.02 5.75 5.90
C ALA A 117 9.63 5.92 7.39
N ASP A 118 10.56 6.34 8.26
CA ASP A 118 10.28 6.67 9.65
C ASP A 118 9.34 7.86 9.78
N GLY A 119 9.48 8.86 8.90
CA GLY A 119 8.54 9.99 8.82
C GLY A 119 7.13 9.53 8.47
N LEU A 120 7.00 8.75 7.39
CA LEU A 120 5.71 8.21 6.93
C LEU A 120 5.05 7.31 7.99
N ALA A 121 5.82 6.41 8.60
CA ALA A 121 5.29 5.43 9.56
C ALA A 121 4.82 6.02 10.89
N ARG A 122 5.11 7.30 11.19
CA ARG A 122 4.55 7.97 12.37
C ARG A 122 3.04 8.12 12.29
N ASP A 123 2.55 8.46 11.11
CA ASP A 123 1.15 8.86 10.90
C ASP A 123 0.40 7.93 9.93
N VAL A 124 1.12 7.04 9.23
CA VAL A 124 0.54 6.14 8.22
C VAL A 124 0.73 4.68 8.63
N ARG A 125 -0.38 3.95 8.77
CA ARG A 125 -0.44 2.48 8.86
C ARG A 125 -0.87 1.82 7.56
N VAL A 126 -1.74 2.49 6.79
CA VAL A 126 -2.23 2.02 5.50
C VAL A 126 -1.91 3.04 4.43
N LEU A 127 -1.15 2.65 3.42
CA LEU A 127 -0.83 3.47 2.26
C LEU A 127 -1.61 2.93 1.05
N CYS A 128 -2.52 3.73 0.53
CA CYS A 128 -3.22 3.50 -0.74
C CYS A 128 -2.49 4.27 -1.85
N LEU A 129 -1.81 3.55 -2.74
CA LEU A 129 -1.01 4.11 -3.82
C LEU A 129 -1.73 3.92 -5.16
N ASP A 130 -2.24 5.01 -5.72
CA ASP A 130 -3.01 4.95 -6.97
C ASP A 130 -2.10 5.13 -8.19
N GLU A 131 -2.48 4.51 -9.30
CA GLU A 131 -1.83 4.65 -10.61
C GLU A 131 -0.32 4.33 -10.58
N PHE A 132 0.01 3.20 -9.94
CA PHE A 132 1.38 2.72 -9.85
C PHE A 132 1.94 2.38 -11.22
N ILE A 133 2.98 3.11 -11.61
CA ILE A 133 3.69 2.93 -12.88
C ILE A 133 5.16 3.27 -12.65
N VAL A 134 6.08 2.39 -13.04
CA VAL A 134 7.50 2.68 -12.94
C VAL A 134 8.11 2.66 -14.33
N THR A 135 8.65 3.80 -14.73
CA THR A 135 9.13 4.04 -16.10
C THR A 135 10.65 4.11 -16.19
N ASP A 136 11.33 4.38 -15.08
CA ASP A 136 12.79 4.51 -15.01
C ASP A 136 13.40 3.68 -13.88
N ILE A 137 14.67 3.30 -14.08
CA ILE A 137 15.42 2.41 -13.18
C ILE A 137 15.75 3.13 -11.86
N GLY A 138 15.93 4.45 -11.87
CA GLY A 138 16.26 5.22 -10.68
C GLY A 138 15.11 5.19 -9.67
N ASP A 139 13.90 5.51 -10.13
CA ASP A 139 12.67 5.45 -9.36
C ASP A 139 12.39 4.02 -8.90
N ALA A 140 12.66 3.01 -9.73
CA ALA A 140 12.56 1.59 -9.35
C ALA A 140 13.41 1.24 -8.12
N MET A 141 14.69 1.65 -8.15
CA MET A 141 15.65 1.37 -7.07
C MET A 141 15.27 2.08 -5.77
N ILE A 142 14.83 3.34 -5.87
CA ILE A 142 14.35 4.14 -4.74
C ILE A 142 13.11 3.48 -4.13
N LEU A 143 12.15 3.14 -4.98
CA LEU A 143 10.87 2.61 -4.56
C LEU A 143 10.99 1.24 -3.91
N SER A 144 11.81 0.34 -4.47
CA SER A 144 12.08 -0.98 -3.89
C SER A 144 12.60 -0.86 -2.45
N GLN A 145 13.62 -0.01 -2.24
CA GLN A 145 14.20 0.23 -0.92
C GLN A 145 13.20 0.88 0.04
N LEU A 146 12.43 1.86 -0.43
CA LEU A 146 11.41 2.50 0.37
C LEU A 146 10.32 1.53 0.80
N LEU A 147 9.74 0.76 -0.13
CA LEU A 147 8.68 -0.19 0.17
C LEU A 147 9.15 -1.25 1.18
N GLN A 148 10.38 -1.76 1.04
CA GLN A 148 10.98 -2.63 2.05
C GLN A 148 11.06 -1.94 3.43
N ALA A 149 11.51 -0.69 3.47
CA ALA A 149 11.59 0.10 4.69
C ALA A 149 10.21 0.35 5.32
N LEU A 150 9.16 0.58 4.52
CA LEU A 150 7.78 0.74 4.98
C LEU A 150 7.20 -0.58 5.52
N PHE A 151 7.46 -1.71 4.85
CA PHE A 151 7.02 -3.03 5.33
C PHE A 151 7.69 -3.43 6.64
N ARG A 152 9.00 -3.14 6.82
CA ARG A 152 9.69 -3.31 8.12
C ARG A 152 9.07 -2.49 9.25
N ARG A 153 8.35 -1.42 8.91
CA ARG A 153 7.65 -0.54 9.85
C ARG A 153 6.18 -0.93 10.04
N GLY A 154 5.72 -2.00 9.38
CA GLY A 154 4.35 -2.50 9.50
C GLY A 154 3.32 -1.69 8.73
N ILE A 155 3.73 -0.99 7.67
CA ILE A 155 2.80 -0.31 6.77
C ILE A 155 2.21 -1.32 5.80
N THR A 156 0.88 -1.32 5.69
CA THR A 156 0.12 -2.09 4.70
C THR A 156 -0.03 -1.28 3.42
N LEU A 157 0.31 -1.86 2.26
CA LEU A 157 0.22 -1.20 0.95
C LEU A 157 -0.96 -1.75 0.14
N VAL A 158 -1.88 -0.88 -0.26
CA VAL A 158 -2.88 -1.20 -1.29
C VAL A 158 -2.56 -0.36 -2.52
N THR A 159 -2.41 -0.98 -3.69
CA THR A 159 -2.00 -0.25 -4.89
C THR A 159 -2.79 -0.63 -6.12
N THR A 160 -2.98 0.30 -7.05
CA THR A 160 -3.60 0.06 -8.36
C THR A 160 -2.58 0.21 -9.48
N SER A 161 -2.67 -0.61 -10.53
CA SER A 161 -1.85 -0.44 -11.73
C SER A 161 -2.53 -0.94 -12.99
N ASN A 162 -2.17 -0.36 -14.14
CA ASN A 162 -2.53 -0.93 -15.45
C ASN A 162 -1.54 -2.03 -15.90
N THR A 163 -0.47 -2.25 -15.14
CA THR A 163 0.61 -3.19 -15.45
C THR A 163 0.62 -4.33 -14.45
N GLN A 164 0.71 -5.56 -14.95
CA GLN A 164 0.91 -6.74 -14.11
C GLN A 164 2.21 -6.62 -13.29
N PRO A 165 2.28 -7.19 -12.08
CA PRO A 165 3.48 -7.13 -11.24
C PRO A 165 4.77 -7.53 -11.98
N ASP A 166 4.73 -8.66 -12.67
CA ASP A 166 5.88 -9.19 -13.43
C ASP A 166 6.31 -8.29 -14.60
N ASN A 167 5.40 -7.42 -15.03
CA ASN A 167 5.56 -6.54 -16.19
C ASN A 167 5.95 -5.11 -15.82
N LEU A 168 5.99 -4.77 -14.52
CA LEU A 168 6.35 -3.44 -14.03
C LEU A 168 7.74 -2.97 -14.50
N TYR A 169 8.61 -3.91 -14.87
CA TYR A 169 10.02 -3.66 -15.20
C TYR A 169 10.52 -4.39 -16.46
N LEU A 170 9.64 -4.68 -17.42
CA LEU A 170 10.00 -5.44 -18.64
C LEU A 170 11.05 -4.78 -19.55
N GLY A 171 11.50 -3.54 -19.29
CA GLY A 171 12.46 -2.80 -20.11
C GLY A 171 13.85 -2.56 -19.50
N GLY A 172 14.13 -3.02 -18.28
CA GLY A 172 15.30 -2.57 -17.50
C GLY A 172 16.29 -3.68 -17.07
N ILE A 173 16.68 -4.57 -17.98
CA ILE A 173 17.87 -5.44 -17.94
C ILE A 173 18.13 -6.29 -16.66
N GLN A 174 18.04 -7.61 -16.85
CA GLN A 174 18.61 -8.74 -16.07
C GLN A 174 18.04 -9.03 -14.67
N ARG A 175 17.22 -10.09 -14.64
CA ARG A 175 16.77 -10.92 -13.52
C ARG A 175 17.88 -11.56 -12.66
N ALA A 176 19.11 -11.04 -12.67
CA ALA A 176 20.27 -11.71 -12.09
C ALA A 176 20.61 -11.32 -10.64
N SER A 177 19.80 -10.48 -9.98
CA SER A 177 20.02 -10.19 -8.56
C SER A 177 18.75 -9.66 -7.91
N PHE A 178 17.88 -10.58 -7.51
CA PHE A 178 16.87 -10.44 -6.46
C PHE A 178 16.86 -11.72 -5.64
#